data_AF-A0A8H7J9W7-F1
#
_entry.id   AF-A0A8H7J9W7-F1
#
_cell.length_a   1.000
_cell.length_b   1.000
_cell.length_c   1.000
_cell.angle_alpha   90.00
_cell.angle_beta   90.00
_cell.angle_gamma   90.00
#
_symmetry.space_group_name_H-M   'P 1'
#
loop_
_entity.id
_entity.type
_entity.pdbx_description
1 polymer ?
#
loop_
_entity_poly.entity_id
_entity_poly.type
_entity_poly.pdbx_seq_one_letter_code
_entity_poly.pdbx_strand_id
1 'polypeptide(L)'
;MSPSKPTIVIIPGSFSVYGAYDPFLALLRAQDFTALAIQLPSTQKRHPQPPATLQDDAAHVRGVVEQLVAEGGGSEVVVVAHSYGGTVATEALSGLGVAAGDEKKGGVRRLVFLSATAPKVGETQVTAMRLEAGFLPAEVVSSFLFVLFLDLATKNRSKCEM
;
A
#
# COMPACT_ATOMS: atom_id res chain seq x y z
N MET A 1 -25.38 -3.96 20.92
CA MET A 1 -25.01 -3.12 19.76
C MET A 1 -24.09 -3.95 18.88
N SER A 2 -24.40 -4.06 17.59
CA SER A 2 -23.48 -4.72 16.64
C SER A 2 -22.18 -3.91 16.56
N PRO A 3 -21.00 -4.53 16.45
CA PRO A 3 -19.76 -3.80 16.29
C PRO A 3 -19.84 -2.91 15.05
N SER A 4 -19.38 -1.65 15.15
CA SER A 4 -19.30 -0.74 14.01
C SER A 4 -18.40 -1.34 12.94
N LYS A 5 -18.75 -1.13 11.66
CA LYS A 5 -17.88 -1.54 10.54
C LYS A 5 -16.55 -0.77 10.64
N PRO A 6 -15.41 -1.44 10.37
CA PRO A 6 -14.12 -0.76 10.42
C PRO A 6 -14.01 0.30 9.31
N THR A 7 -13.17 1.31 9.55
CA THR A 7 -12.78 2.26 8.50
C THR A 7 -11.74 1.62 7.60
N ILE A 8 -11.96 1.67 6.29
CA ILE A 8 -11.03 1.16 5.28
C ILE A 8 -10.15 2.31 4.77
N VAL A 9 -8.84 2.14 4.91
CA VAL A 9 -7.84 3.12 4.45
C VAL A 9 -7.01 2.50 3.34
N ILE A 10 -7.00 3.12 2.17
CA ILE A 10 -6.17 2.69 1.05
C ILE A 10 -4.88 3.50 1.05
N ILE A 11 -3.75 2.82 1.04
CA ILE A 11 -2.44 3.41 0.77
C ILE A 11 -2.11 3.13 -0.70
N PRO A 12 -1.98 4.17 -1.54
CA PRO A 12 -1.88 4.00 -2.98
C PRO A 12 -0.50 3.48 -3.41
N GLY A 13 -0.43 3.02 -4.67
CA GLY A 13 0.83 2.67 -5.32
C GLY A 13 1.60 3.89 -5.83
N SER A 14 2.83 3.67 -6.28
CA SER A 14 3.63 4.72 -6.93
C SER A 14 2.90 5.31 -8.12
N PHE A 15 3.14 6.59 -8.39
CA PHE A 15 2.57 7.33 -9.53
C PHE A 15 1.03 7.39 -9.55
N SER A 16 0.36 7.03 -8.45
CA SER A 16 -1.10 7.10 -8.37
C SER A 16 -1.57 8.55 -8.39
N VAL A 17 -2.44 8.86 -9.35
CA VAL A 17 -3.09 10.17 -9.42
C VAL A 17 -4.21 10.30 -8.39
N TYR A 18 -4.57 11.53 -8.05
CA TYR A 18 -5.75 11.78 -7.24
C TYR A 18 -7.01 11.18 -7.90
N GLY A 19 -7.85 10.54 -7.09
CA GLY A 19 -9.08 9.89 -7.56
C GLY A 19 -8.91 8.52 -8.22
N ALA A 20 -7.68 8.01 -8.38
CA ALA A 20 -7.43 6.70 -9.00
C ALA A 20 -8.17 5.53 -8.31
N TYR A 21 -8.48 5.68 -7.01
CA TYR A 21 -9.16 4.67 -6.20
C TYR A 21 -10.65 4.98 -5.98
N ASP A 22 -11.19 6.07 -6.52
CA ASP A 22 -12.57 6.49 -6.28
C ASP A 22 -13.62 5.43 -6.67
N PRO A 23 -13.48 4.71 -7.80
CA PRO A 23 -14.41 3.63 -8.13
C PRO A 23 -14.43 2.52 -7.07
N PHE A 24 -13.26 2.18 -6.52
CA PHE A 24 -13.17 1.17 -5.47
C PHE A 24 -13.73 1.68 -4.14
N LEU A 25 -13.47 2.94 -3.79
CA LEU A 25 -14.07 3.60 -2.63
C LEU A 25 -15.60 3.65 -2.71
N ALA A 26 -16.16 3.90 -3.90
CA ALA A 26 -17.60 3.92 -4.12
C ALA A 26 -18.24 2.55 -3.83
N LEU A 27 -17.60 1.46 -4.26
CA LEU A 27 -18.06 0.10 -3.98
C LEU A 27 -18.06 -0.22 -2.47
N LEU A 28 -17.01 0.19 -1.75
CA LEU A 28 -16.92 0.00 -0.30
C LEU A 28 -18.00 0.81 0.44
N ARG A 29 -18.21 2.07 0.04
CA ARG A 29 -19.23 2.94 0.63
C ARG A 29 -20.65 2.44 0.35
N ALA A 30 -20.90 1.84 -0.81
CA ALA A 30 -22.18 1.18 -1.13
C ALA A 30 -22.47 -0.05 -0.24
N GLN A 31 -21.47 -0.54 0.50
CA GLN A 31 -21.59 -1.59 1.51
C GLN A 31 -21.49 -1.02 2.94
N ASP A 32 -21.78 0.27 3.12
CA ASP A 32 -21.75 1.04 4.38
C ASP A 32 -20.38 1.04 5.11
N PHE A 33 -19.28 0.84 4.39
CA PHE A 33 -17.96 1.09 4.97
C PHE A 33 -17.60 2.57 4.85
N THR A 34 -17.07 3.13 5.93
CA THR A 34 -16.25 4.35 5.84
C THR A 34 -14.98 4.00 5.09
N ALA A 35 -14.69 4.68 3.99
CA ALA A 35 -13.52 4.38 3.17
C ALA A 35 -12.86 5.63 2.61
N LEU A 36 -11.52 5.69 2.64
CA LEU A 36 -10.71 6.74 2.03
C LEU A 36 -9.43 6.19 1.39
N ALA A 37 -8.88 6.93 0.44
CA ALA A 37 -7.54 6.70 -0.11
C ALA A 37 -6.63 7.87 0.27
N ILE A 38 -5.46 7.57 0.82
CA ILE A 38 -4.49 8.58 1.22
C ILE A 38 -3.82 9.16 -0.02
N GLN A 39 -3.60 10.48 -0.03
CA GLN A 39 -2.71 11.11 -1.00
C GLN A 39 -1.31 11.17 -0.41
N LEU A 40 -0.40 10.35 -0.94
CA LEU A 40 0.97 10.34 -0.44
C LEU A 40 1.72 11.62 -0.86
N PRO A 41 2.55 12.20 0.00
CA PRO A 41 3.48 13.27 -0.38
C PRO A 41 4.25 12.92 -1.68
N SER A 42 4.70 11.67 -1.84
CA SER A 42 5.43 11.23 -3.04
C SER A 42 4.59 11.17 -4.32
N THR A 43 3.26 11.13 -4.24
CA THR A 43 2.37 11.12 -5.41
C THR A 43 1.81 12.50 -5.76
N GLN A 44 2.19 13.53 -4.99
CA GLN A 44 1.74 14.90 -5.19
C GLN A 44 2.78 15.76 -5.91
N LYS A 45 2.31 16.84 -6.54
CA LYS A 45 3.19 17.90 -7.03
C LYS A 45 3.76 18.66 -5.83
N ARG A 46 5.07 18.62 -5.65
CA ARG A 46 5.73 19.21 -4.47
C ARG A 46 6.56 20.46 -4.74
N HIS A 47 6.73 20.90 -5.99
CA HIS A 47 7.54 22.09 -6.30
C HIS A 47 7.08 23.32 -5.48
N PRO A 48 8.00 24.06 -4.81
CA PRO A 48 9.47 24.00 -4.92
C PRO A 48 10.18 23.08 -3.91
N GLN A 49 9.45 22.26 -3.16
CA GLN A 49 10.01 21.34 -2.17
C GLN A 49 10.78 20.19 -2.84
N PRO A 50 11.77 19.58 -2.16
CA PRO A 50 12.42 18.37 -2.65
C PRO A 50 11.42 17.20 -2.80
N PRO A 51 11.77 16.16 -3.59
CA PRO A 51 11.00 14.92 -3.67
C PRO A 51 10.74 14.33 -2.29
N ALA A 52 9.56 13.72 -2.10
CA ALA A 52 9.26 13.03 -0.86
C ALA A 52 10.12 11.78 -0.66
N THR A 53 10.46 11.55 0.59
CA THR A 53 11.09 10.32 1.05
C THR A 53 10.04 9.30 1.48
N LEU A 54 10.46 8.04 1.62
CA LEU A 54 9.63 7.01 2.26
C LEU A 54 9.20 7.44 3.67
N GLN A 55 10.07 8.13 4.41
CA GLN A 55 9.80 8.62 5.76
C GLN A 55 8.72 9.70 5.76
N ASP A 56 8.69 10.59 4.76
CA ASP A 56 7.62 11.58 4.61
C ASP A 56 6.26 10.90 4.38
N ASP A 57 6.22 9.92 3.48
CA ASP A 57 5.01 9.14 3.21
C ASP A 57 4.55 8.37 4.45
N ALA A 58 5.48 7.71 5.14
CA ALA A 58 5.19 6.91 6.32
C ALA A 58 4.67 7.79 7.48
N ALA A 59 5.30 8.94 7.71
CA ALA A 59 4.85 9.90 8.73
C ALA A 59 3.45 10.44 8.41
N HIS A 60 3.18 10.76 7.14
CA HIS A 60 1.86 11.21 6.71
C HIS A 60 0.79 10.14 6.93
N VAL A 61 1.04 8.90 6.47
CA VAL A 61 0.12 7.77 6.66
C VAL A 61 -0.13 7.51 8.15
N ARG A 62 0.93 7.51 8.96
CA ARG A 62 0.83 7.30 10.40
C ARG A 62 -0.10 8.33 11.05
N GLY A 63 0.09 9.61 10.75
CA GLY A 63 -0.74 10.68 11.30
C GLY A 63 -2.21 10.53 10.93
N VAL A 64 -2.51 10.18 9.68
CA VAL A 64 -3.89 9.92 9.23
C VAL A 64 -4.51 8.74 10.00
N VAL A 65 -3.79 7.64 10.15
CA VAL A 65 -4.31 6.45 10.85
C VAL A 65 -4.51 6.72 12.34
N GLU A 66 -3.56 7.38 13.00
CA GLU A 66 -3.69 7.76 14.41
C GLU A 66 -4.89 8.69 14.64
N GLN A 67 -5.11 9.66 13.74
CA GLN A 67 -6.27 10.54 13.78
C GLN A 67 -7.58 9.74 13.64
N LEU A 68 -7.67 8.82 12.68
CA LEU A 68 -8.86 7.99 12.48
C LEU A 68 -9.18 7.10 13.70
N VAL A 69 -8.15 6.54 14.34
CA VAL A 69 -8.31 5.73 15.55
C VAL A 69 -8.79 6.60 16.72
N ALA A 70 -8.25 7.81 16.87
CA ALA A 70 -8.63 8.74 17.93
C ALA A 70 -10.06 9.27 17.75
N GLU A 71 -10.43 9.73 16.56
CA GLU A 71 -11.76 10.25 16.24
C GLU A 71 -12.85 9.18 16.28
N GLY A 72 -12.50 7.95 15.91
CA GLY A 72 -13.41 6.81 15.91
C GLY A 72 -13.77 6.27 17.30
N GLY A 73 -13.28 6.86 18.38
CA GLY A 73 -13.59 6.45 19.75
C GLY A 73 -13.21 4.99 20.06
N GLY A 74 -12.13 4.50 19.44
CA GLY A 74 -11.74 3.08 19.51
C GLY A 74 -12.21 2.23 18.32
N SER A 75 -12.67 2.85 17.23
CA SER A 75 -13.00 2.14 15.99
C SER A 75 -11.77 1.49 15.34
N GLU A 76 -12.00 0.34 14.72
CA GLU A 76 -10.96 -0.43 14.04
C GLU A 76 -10.68 0.12 12.64
N VAL A 77 -9.41 0.10 12.25
CA VAL A 77 -8.96 0.46 10.91
C VAL A 77 -8.49 -0.80 10.17
N VAL A 78 -8.93 -0.95 8.93
CA VAL A 78 -8.38 -1.92 7.97
C VAL A 78 -7.61 -1.15 6.91
N VAL A 79 -6.32 -1.44 6.80
CA VAL A 79 -5.47 -0.82 5.79
C VAL A 79 -5.33 -1.74 4.58
N VAL A 80 -5.60 -1.20 3.39
CA VAL A 80 -5.36 -1.84 2.10
C VAL A 80 -4.19 -1.15 1.43
N ALA A 81 -3.06 -1.84 1.36
CA ALA A 81 -1.82 -1.35 0.80
C ALA A 81 -1.66 -1.87 -0.62
N HIS A 82 -1.59 -0.97 -1.61
CA HIS A 82 -1.45 -1.34 -3.02
C HIS A 82 -0.05 -1.05 -3.55
N SER A 83 0.58 -1.99 -4.26
CA SER A 83 1.91 -1.81 -4.87
C SER A 83 2.92 -1.24 -3.86
N TYR A 84 3.58 -0.11 -4.17
CA TYR A 84 4.46 0.66 -3.28
C TYR A 84 3.87 0.96 -1.89
N GLY A 85 2.55 1.14 -1.82
CA GLY A 85 1.84 1.38 -0.57
C GLY A 85 2.08 0.28 0.47
N GLY A 86 2.44 -0.93 0.05
CA GLY A 86 2.86 -2.02 0.95
C GLY A 86 4.07 -1.65 1.79
N THR A 87 5.09 -1.04 1.19
CA THR A 87 6.29 -0.59 1.91
C THR A 87 6.02 0.61 2.80
N VAL A 88 5.20 1.55 2.33
CA VAL A 88 4.79 2.68 3.17
C VAL A 88 4.01 2.16 4.39
N ALA A 89 3.12 1.18 4.20
CA ALA A 89 2.35 0.57 5.28
C ALA A 89 3.22 -0.14 6.31
N THR A 90 4.21 -0.93 5.87
CA THR A 90 5.10 -1.65 6.79
C THR A 90 5.93 -0.71 7.65
N GLU A 91 6.35 0.44 7.11
CA GLU A 91 7.05 1.46 7.89
C GLU A 91 6.10 2.27 8.80
N ALA A 92 4.94 2.70 8.28
CA ALA A 92 4.06 3.63 8.99
C ALA A 92 3.31 2.99 10.17
N LEU A 93 2.88 1.73 10.01
CA LEU A 93 1.90 1.09 10.90
C LEU A 93 2.52 0.31 12.06
N SER A 94 3.85 0.29 12.16
CA SER A 94 4.54 -0.35 13.27
C SER A 94 4.04 0.20 14.61
N GLY A 95 3.66 -0.72 15.51
CA GLY A 95 3.11 -0.39 16.83
C GLY A 95 1.66 0.12 16.86
N LEU A 96 0.95 0.17 15.72
CA LEU A 96 -0.46 0.60 15.66
C LEU A 96 -1.47 -0.57 15.65
N GLY A 97 -1.00 -1.82 15.76
CA GLY A 97 -1.86 -2.99 15.74
C GLY A 97 -2.75 -3.11 16.98
N VAL A 98 -3.98 -3.60 16.81
CA VAL A 98 -4.86 -3.94 17.95
C VAL A 98 -4.35 -5.21 18.62
N ALA A 99 -3.91 -5.11 19.87
CA ALA A 99 -3.55 -6.27 20.69
C ALA A 99 -4.80 -7.02 21.15
N ALA A 100 -4.70 -8.35 21.27
CA ALA A 100 -5.78 -9.15 21.82
C ALA A 100 -6.10 -8.70 23.26
N GLY A 101 -7.36 -8.33 23.53
CA GLY A 101 -7.82 -7.85 24.84
C GLY A 101 -7.75 -6.32 25.07
N ASP A 102 -7.26 -5.53 24.10
CA ASP A 102 -7.29 -4.06 24.15
C ASP A 102 -8.16 -3.47 23.01
N GLU A 103 -9.20 -4.20 22.59
CA GLU A 103 -10.10 -3.81 21.49
C GLU A 103 -10.80 -2.47 21.76
N LYS A 104 -10.86 -2.03 23.02
CA LYS A 104 -11.44 -0.76 23.42
C LYS A 104 -10.62 0.46 23.01
N LYS A 105 -9.31 0.31 22.76
CA LYS A 105 -8.46 1.41 22.27
C LYS A 105 -8.56 1.64 20.77
N GLY A 106 -9.10 0.68 20.02
CA GLY A 106 -9.04 0.69 18.56
C GLY A 106 -7.61 0.53 18.04
N GLY A 107 -7.44 0.71 16.73
CA GLY A 107 -6.16 0.53 16.04
C GLY A 107 -6.29 -0.18 14.71
N VAL A 108 -5.16 -0.56 14.14
CA VAL A 108 -5.10 -1.32 12.89
C VAL A 108 -5.42 -2.79 13.16
N ARG A 109 -6.61 -3.23 12.75
CA ARG A 109 -7.05 -4.62 12.91
C ARG A 109 -6.43 -5.55 11.86
N ARG A 110 -6.32 -5.05 10.62
CA ARG A 110 -5.82 -5.81 9.48
C ARG A 110 -5.03 -4.91 8.55
N LEU A 111 -3.95 -5.46 8.01
CA LEU A 111 -3.21 -4.93 6.88
C LEU A 111 -3.36 -5.93 5.71
N VAL A 112 -3.88 -5.46 4.59
CA VAL A 112 -4.13 -6.22 3.37
C VAL A 112 -3.15 -5.76 2.30
N PHE A 113 -2.33 -6.66 1.78
CA PHE A 113 -1.44 -6.39 0.64
C PHE A 113 -2.17 -6.72 -0.67
N LEU A 114 -2.39 -5.69 -1.50
CA LEU A 114 -3.01 -5.83 -2.82
C LEU A 114 -1.95 -5.59 -3.89
N SER A 115 -1.44 -6.66 -4.52
CA SER A 115 -0.37 -6.57 -5.53
C SER A 115 0.79 -5.69 -5.06
N ALA A 116 1.18 -5.85 -3.79
CA ALA A 116 2.00 -4.91 -3.04
C ALA A 116 3.33 -5.50 -2.58
N THR A 117 4.29 -4.63 -2.32
CA THR A 117 5.58 -4.98 -1.73
C THR A 117 5.44 -5.21 -0.24
N ALA A 118 6.14 -6.21 0.31
CA ALA A 118 6.15 -6.51 1.74
C ALA A 118 7.61 -6.70 2.19
N PRO A 119 8.39 -5.61 2.28
CA PRO A 119 9.81 -5.69 2.62
C PRO A 119 10.00 -6.20 4.05
N LYS A 120 11.10 -6.92 4.28
CA LYS A 120 11.58 -7.23 5.63
C LYS A 120 12.20 -5.98 6.28
N VAL A 121 12.31 -6.00 7.60
CA VAL A 121 13.01 -4.95 8.35
C VAL A 121 14.45 -4.81 7.81
N GLY A 122 14.80 -3.60 7.40
CA GLY A 122 16.12 -3.29 6.82
C GLY A 122 16.29 -3.68 5.34
N GLU A 123 15.28 -4.25 4.69
CA GLU A 123 15.31 -4.60 3.27
C GLU A 123 14.98 -3.40 2.39
N THR A 124 15.70 -3.25 1.27
CA THR A 124 15.39 -2.20 0.30
C THR A 124 14.24 -2.60 -0.62
N GLN A 125 13.61 -1.62 -1.24
CA GLN A 125 12.55 -1.87 -2.24
C GLN A 125 13.03 -2.71 -3.43
N VAL A 126 14.27 -2.49 -3.88
CA VAL A 126 14.86 -3.24 -5.00
C VAL A 126 14.96 -4.71 -4.65
N THR A 127 15.45 -5.02 -3.45
CA THR A 127 15.59 -6.39 -2.95
C THR A 127 14.21 -7.03 -2.74
N ALA A 128 13.27 -6.32 -2.11
CA ALA A 128 11.93 -6.82 -1.83
C ALA A 128 11.13 -7.13 -3.12
N MET A 129 11.32 -6.33 -4.17
CA MET A 129 10.71 -6.53 -5.49
C MET A 129 11.48 -7.52 -6.38
N ARG A 130 12.60 -8.08 -5.90
CA ARG A 130 13.51 -8.92 -6.69
C ARG A 130 13.97 -8.24 -7.99
N LEU A 131 14.23 -6.94 -7.91
CA LEU A 131 14.76 -6.12 -9.01
C LEU A 131 16.30 -6.07 -9.01
N GLU A 132 16.94 -6.88 -8.17
CA GLU A 132 18.37 -7.13 -8.20
C GLU A 132 18.80 -7.69 -9.57
N ALA A 133 20.04 -7.41 -9.97
CA ALA A 133 20.56 -7.78 -11.29
C ALA A 133 20.41 -9.29 -11.58
N GLY A 134 19.75 -9.62 -12.70
CA GLY A 134 19.50 -11.00 -13.13
C GLY A 134 18.05 -11.31 -13.53
N PHE A 135 17.09 -10.47 -13.14
CA PHE A 135 15.68 -10.61 -13.53
C PHE A 135 15.25 -9.73 -14.72
N LEU A 136 15.93 -8.59 -14.93
CA LEU A 136 15.66 -7.65 -16.01
C LEU A 136 16.98 -7.25 -16.68
N PRO A 137 17.06 -7.18 -18.03
CA PRO A 137 18.24 -6.64 -18.70
C PRO A 137 18.52 -5.21 -18.17
N ALA A 138 19.79 -4.86 -18.00
CA ALA A 138 20.22 -3.59 -17.37
C ALA A 138 19.56 -2.34 -17.99
N GLU A 139 19.12 -2.44 -19.24
CA GLU A 139 18.38 -1.44 -20.01
C GLU A 139 17.00 -1.10 -19.41
N VAL A 140 16.32 -2.09 -18.80
CA VAL A 140 14.99 -1.91 -18.18
C VAL A 140 15.10 -1.30 -16.78
N VAL A 141 16.17 -1.60 -16.04
CA VAL A 141 16.43 -1.05 -14.69
C VAL A 141 16.80 0.44 -14.77
N SER A 142 17.37 0.88 -15.90
CA SER A 142 17.74 2.28 -16.13
C SER A 142 16.55 3.20 -16.46
N SER A 143 15.36 2.66 -16.72
CA SER A 143 14.16 3.43 -17.10
C SER A 143 13.04 3.21 -16.08
N PHE A 144 12.91 4.14 -15.14
CA PHE A 144 12.02 4.13 -13.97
C PHE A 144 10.51 4.23 -14.30
N LEU A 145 9.99 3.42 -15.23
CA LEU A 145 8.57 3.36 -15.56
C LEU A 145 8.11 1.90 -15.69
N PHE A 146 7.51 1.37 -14.62
CA PHE A 146 6.80 0.08 -14.66
C PHE A 146 5.54 0.21 -15.54
N VAL A 147 5.69 0.02 -16.85
CA VAL A 147 4.60 -0.43 -17.72
C VAL A 147 5.02 -1.78 -18.29
N LEU A 148 4.67 -2.84 -17.57
CA LEU A 148 4.90 -4.21 -18.03
C LEU A 148 3.76 -4.59 -18.98
N PHE A 149 3.96 -4.44 -20.29
CA PHE A 149 3.16 -5.16 -21.28
C PHE A 149 3.63 -6.62 -21.31
N LEU A 150 2.94 -7.49 -20.58
CA LEU A 150 3.10 -8.94 -20.74
C LEU A 150 2.36 -9.37 -22.01
N ASP A 151 3.11 -9.54 -23.10
CA ASP A 151 2.60 -10.24 -24.28
C ASP A 151 2.56 -11.76 -23.96
N LEU A 152 1.35 -12.29 -23.73
CA LEU A 152 1.10 -13.67 -23.29
C LEU A 152 1.24 -14.70 -24.42
N ALA A 153 2.11 -14.46 -25.40
CA ALA A 153 2.27 -15.30 -26.57
C ALA A 153 3.68 -15.89 -26.68
N THR A 154 4.11 -16.71 -25.71
CA THR A 154 4.97 -17.88 -26.01
C THR A 154 4.88 -18.92 -24.89
N LYS A 155 3.85 -19.76 -24.99
CA LYS A 155 3.79 -21.06 -24.32
C LYS A 155 4.63 -22.04 -25.14
N ASN A 156 5.95 -22.13 -24.92
CA ASN A 156 6.72 -23.17 -25.60
C ASN A 156 6.59 -24.49 -24.84
N ARG A 157 5.91 -25.43 -25.49
CA ARG A 157 5.63 -26.77 -25.01
C ARG A 157 6.89 -27.64 -25.06
N SER A 158 6.91 -28.62 -24.17
CA SER A 158 7.48 -29.96 -24.36
C SER A 158 8.98 -30.11 -24.60
N LYS A 159 9.69 -30.60 -23.57
CA LYS A 159 10.69 -31.65 -23.78
C LYS A 159 10.03 -33.00 -23.45
N CYS A 160 9.72 -33.75 -24.49
CA CYS A 160 9.49 -35.19 -24.49
C CYS A 160 10.59 -35.80 -25.38
N GLU A 161 11.17 -36.91 -24.93
CA GLU A 161 12.10 -37.84 -25.62
C GLU A 161 13.51 -37.26 -25.94
N MET A 162 14.63 -37.95 -25.71
CA MET A 162 14.93 -39.34 -25.34
C MET A 162 16.21 -39.35 -24.50
#